data_AF-A0A495BNP1-F1
#
_entry.id   AF-A0A495BNP1-F1
#
_cell.length_a   1.000
_cell.length_b   1.000
_cell.length_c   1.000
_cell.angle_alpha   90.00
_cell.angle_beta   90.00
_cell.angle_gamma   90.00
#
_symmetry.space_group_name_H-M   'P 1'
#
loop_
_entity.id
_entity.type
_entity.pdbx_description
1 polymer ?
#
loop_
_entity_poly.entity_id
_entity_poly.type
_entity_poly.pdbx_seq_one_letter_code
_entity_poly.pdbx_strand_id
1 'polypeptide(L)'
;MDGLRAIARTLWIGGMWVVGIIVAPILFSALDNVTAGMVAGRLFAAIAWVGLVCGIFLLADYVLRYGARGLKQGGFWLLLGMLVCIVINHFAVTPIIASLKLQMNHAAEGLFGGGFATWHAISSLIYLLQSLMALVYLLRSDN
;
A
#
# COMPACT_ATOMS: atom_id res chain seq x y z
N MET A 1 -6.69 0.74 25.76
CA MET A 1 -6.31 1.18 24.39
C MET A 1 -5.73 0.03 23.54
N ASP A 2 -5.44 -1.15 24.10
CA ASP A 2 -4.73 -2.21 23.35
C ASP A 2 -5.59 -2.89 22.28
N GLY A 3 -6.90 -3.05 22.52
CA GLY A 3 -7.83 -3.60 21.53
C GLY A 3 -7.98 -2.73 20.28
N LEU A 4 -7.97 -1.41 20.43
CA LEU A 4 -8.09 -0.50 19.28
C LEU A 4 -6.85 -0.56 18.37
N ARG A 5 -5.67 -0.79 18.95
CA ARG A 5 -4.44 -1.02 18.18
C ARG A 5 -4.48 -2.35 17.45
N ALA A 6 -4.96 -3.42 18.09
CA ALA A 6 -5.10 -4.72 17.46
C ALA A 6 -6.04 -4.61 16.25
N ILE A 7 -7.20 -3.97 16.41
CA ILE A 7 -8.14 -3.71 15.32
C ILE A 7 -7.48 -2.90 14.20
N ALA A 8 -6.83 -1.78 14.50
CA ALA A 8 -6.17 -0.96 13.48
C ALA A 8 -5.09 -1.73 12.71
N ARG A 9 -4.32 -2.56 13.41
CA ARG A 9 -3.26 -3.40 12.82
C ARG A 9 -3.85 -4.48 11.92
N THR A 10 -4.86 -5.20 12.40
CA THR A 10 -5.53 -6.27 11.64
C THR A 10 -6.26 -5.71 10.43
N LEU A 11 -6.96 -4.58 10.58
CA LEU A 11 -7.66 -3.91 9.49
C LEU A 11 -6.69 -3.47 8.39
N TRP A 12 -5.57 -2.83 8.78
CA TRP A 12 -4.60 -2.33 7.82
C TRP A 12 -3.79 -3.46 7.18
N ILE A 13 -3.10 -4.30 7.97
CA ILE A 13 -2.23 -5.36 7.45
C ILE A 13 -3.05 -6.43 6.74
N GLY A 14 -4.14 -6.88 7.37
CA GLY A 14 -5.03 -7.89 6.79
C GLY A 14 -5.71 -7.37 5.53
N GLY A 15 -6.23 -6.14 5.55
CA GLY A 15 -6.85 -5.52 4.38
C GLY A 15 -5.86 -5.36 3.22
N MET A 16 -4.63 -4.96 3.50
CA MET A 16 -3.57 -4.85 2.50
C MET A 16 -3.27 -6.21 1.83
N TRP A 17 -3.12 -7.28 2.60
CA TRP A 17 -2.89 -8.61 2.02
C TRP A 17 -4.08 -9.13 1.24
N VAL A 18 -5.30 -8.95 1.75
CA VAL A 18 -6.51 -9.37 1.02
C VAL A 18 -6.61 -8.63 -0.32
N VAL A 19 -6.43 -7.31 -0.34
CA VAL A 19 -6.52 -6.52 -1.57
C VAL A 19 -5.44 -6.93 -2.59
N GLY A 20 -4.19 -7.09 -2.13
CA GLY A 20 -3.06 -7.38 -3.02
C GLY A 20 -2.94 -8.83 -3.48
N ILE A 21 -3.20 -9.80 -2.60
CA ILE A 21 -2.97 -11.23 -2.88
C ILE A 21 -4.24 -11.90 -3.43
N ILE A 22 -5.43 -11.48 -2.97
CA ILE A 22 -6.67 -12.18 -3.28
C ILE A 22 -7.50 -11.38 -4.28
N VAL A 23 -7.81 -10.12 -3.95
CA VAL A 23 -8.76 -9.33 -4.73
C VAL A 23 -8.17 -8.97 -6.10
N ALA A 24 -6.91 -8.53 -6.17
CA ALA A 24 -6.26 -8.21 -7.44
C ALA A 24 -6.32 -9.35 -8.48
N PRO A 25 -5.84 -10.59 -8.21
CA PRO A 25 -5.91 -11.67 -9.20
C PRO A 25 -7.34 -12.10 -9.55
N ILE A 26 -8.28 -12.03 -8.60
CA ILE A 26 -9.70 -12.30 -8.87
C ILE A 26 -10.28 -11.27 -9.84
N LEU A 27 -9.92 -9.99 -9.70
CA LEU A 27 -10.36 -8.95 -10.63
C LEU A 27 -9.84 -9.19 -12.04
N PHE A 28 -8.56 -9.54 -12.18
CA PHE A 28 -7.95 -9.81 -13.49
C PHE A 28 -8.42 -11.12 -14.13
N SER A 29 -8.93 -12.08 -13.34
CA SER A 29 -9.53 -13.30 -13.88
C SER A 29 -11.01 -13.15 -14.23
N ALA A 30 -11.74 -12.28 -13.52
CA ALA A 30 -13.19 -12.12 -13.69
C ALA A 30 -13.59 -10.97 -14.63
N LEU A 31 -12.74 -9.97 -14.83
CA LEU A 31 -13.02 -8.78 -15.66
C LEU A 31 -11.97 -8.59 -16.77
N ASP A 32 -12.29 -7.75 -17.75
CA ASP A 32 -11.33 -7.28 -18.73
C ASP A 32 -10.19 -6.49 -18.06
N ASN A 33 -8.98 -6.54 -18.65
CA ASN A 33 -7.79 -5.92 -18.07
C ASN A 33 -7.94 -4.41 -17.79
N VAL A 34 -8.75 -3.70 -18.57
CA VAL A 34 -8.93 -2.25 -18.44
C VAL A 34 -9.79 -1.94 -17.21
N THR A 35 -10.91 -2.63 -17.05
CA THR A 35 -11.83 -2.50 -15.92
C THR A 35 -11.23 -3.07 -14.64
N ALA A 36 -10.59 -4.24 -14.71
CA ALA A 36 -9.88 -4.86 -13.60
C ALA A 36 -8.82 -3.90 -13.02
N GLY A 37 -7.98 -3.31 -13.87
CA GLY A 37 -6.98 -2.32 -13.46
C GLY A 37 -7.60 -1.05 -12.86
N MET A 38 -8.74 -0.58 -13.37
CA MET A 38 -9.45 0.58 -12.81
C MET A 38 -9.98 0.29 -11.41
N VAL A 39 -10.64 -0.85 -11.20
CA VAL A 39 -11.20 -1.21 -9.89
C VAL A 39 -10.09 -1.55 -8.90
N ALA A 40 -9.05 -2.28 -9.33
CA ALA A 40 -7.88 -2.56 -8.51
C ALA A 40 -7.21 -1.25 -8.03
N GLY A 41 -7.02 -0.26 -8.91
CA GLY A 41 -6.49 1.05 -8.54
C GLY A 41 -7.35 1.77 -7.48
N ARG A 42 -8.67 1.69 -7.57
CA ARG A 42 -9.58 2.25 -6.54
C ARG A 42 -9.48 1.52 -5.20
N LEU A 43 -9.33 0.20 -5.21
CA LEU A 43 -9.14 -0.59 -4.00
C LEU A 43 -7.79 -0.30 -3.34
N PHE A 44 -6.71 -0.19 -4.13
CA PHE A 44 -5.40 0.23 -3.63
C PHE A 44 -5.42 1.65 -3.06
N ALA A 45 -6.17 2.57 -3.68
CA ALA A 45 -6.40 3.90 -3.12
C ALA A 45 -7.16 3.84 -1.78
N ALA A 46 -8.22 3.05 -1.70
CA ALA A 46 -9.00 2.90 -0.47
C ALA A 46 -8.15 2.33 0.67
N ILE A 47 -7.38 1.26 0.42
CA ILE A 47 -6.52 0.67 1.45
C ILE A 47 -5.32 1.57 1.80
N ALA A 48 -4.85 2.41 0.88
CA ALA A 48 -3.85 3.44 1.17
C ALA A 48 -4.37 4.47 2.17
N TRP A 49 -5.61 4.96 1.99
CA TRP A 49 -6.25 5.86 2.95
C TRP A 49 -6.48 5.21 4.31
N VAL A 50 -6.98 3.97 4.34
CA VAL A 50 -7.12 3.20 5.58
C VAL A 50 -5.75 3.03 6.27
N GLY A 51 -4.72 2.70 5.50
CA GLY A 51 -3.35 2.54 6.01
C GLY A 51 -2.74 3.83 6.55
N LEU A 52 -3.02 4.98 5.93
CA LEU A 52 -2.62 6.29 6.45
C LEU A 52 -3.29 6.58 7.79
N VAL A 53 -4.61 6.40 7.89
CA VAL A 53 -5.36 6.65 9.14
C VAL A 53 -4.90 5.69 10.25
N CYS A 54 -4.83 4.39 9.97
CA CYS A 54 -4.39 3.38 10.93
C CYS A 54 -2.92 3.57 11.31
N GLY A 55 -2.04 3.87 10.36
CA GLY A 55 -0.62 4.07 10.60
C GLY A 55 -0.34 5.32 11.42
N ILE A 56 -1.00 6.46 11.14
CA ILE A 56 -0.90 7.68 11.97
C ILE A 56 -1.40 7.41 13.38
N PHE A 57 -2.53 6.71 13.52
CA PHE A 57 -3.07 6.35 14.82
C PHE A 57 -2.10 5.47 15.63
N LEU A 58 -1.52 4.44 14.99
CA LEU A 58 -0.51 3.58 15.63
C LEU A 58 0.76 4.34 15.98
N LEU A 59 1.22 5.25 15.11
CA LEU A 59 2.39 6.08 15.36
C LEU A 59 2.15 7.02 16.56
N ALA A 60 0.97 7.62 16.64
CA ALA A 60 0.58 8.51 17.74
C ALA A 60 0.47 7.75 19.08
N ASP A 61 -0.20 6.58 19.12
CA ASP A 61 -0.24 5.74 20.32
C ASP A 61 1.18 5.33 20.76
N TYR A 62 2.04 5.02 19.80
CA TYR A 62 3.43 4.63 20.08
C TYR A 62 4.25 5.78 20.70
N VAL A 63 4.16 7.00 20.15
CA VAL A 63 4.84 8.18 20.69
C VAL A 63 4.30 8.55 22.07
N LEU A 64 2.98 8.47 22.28
CA LEU A 64 2.35 8.77 23.57
C LEU A 64 2.79 7.78 24.68
N ARG A 65 3.02 6.51 24.34
CA ARG A 65 3.40 5.48 25.33
C ARG A 65 4.89 5.42 25.63
N TYR A 66 5.73 5.57 24.61
CA TYR A 66 7.17 5.38 24.74
C TYR A 66 7.97 6.70 24.76
N GLY A 67 7.32 7.84 24.47
CA GLY A 67 7.96 9.15 24.41
C GLY A 67 9.18 9.18 23.49
N ALA A 68 10.16 10.02 23.80
CA ALA A 68 11.41 10.14 23.03
C ALA A 68 12.26 8.84 23.01
N ARG A 69 12.04 7.92 23.95
CA ARG A 69 12.69 6.59 23.94
C ARG A 69 12.12 5.67 22.84
N GLY A 70 10.89 5.90 22.41
CA GLY A 70 10.24 5.17 21.32
C GLY A 70 10.92 5.38 19.95
N LEU A 71 11.52 6.55 19.71
CA LEU A 71 12.24 6.84 18.44
C LEU A 71 13.46 5.93 18.22
N LYS A 72 13.99 5.30 19.27
CA LYS A 72 15.11 4.36 19.19
C LYS A 72 14.66 2.92 18.91
N GLN A 73 13.36 2.63 18.96
CA GLN A 73 12.85 1.29 18.72
C GLN A 73 12.58 1.05 17.22
N GLY A 74 13.00 -0.11 16.73
CA GLY A 74 12.83 -0.49 15.32
C GLY A 74 11.36 -0.57 14.87
N GLY A 75 10.41 -0.77 15.79
CA GLY A 75 8.98 -0.79 15.48
C GLY A 75 8.45 0.56 14.95
N PHE A 76 8.98 1.68 15.47
CA PHE A 76 8.63 3.03 14.98
C PHE A 76 9.11 3.23 13.53
N TRP A 77 10.36 2.85 13.24
CA TRP A 77 10.94 2.99 11.89
C TRP A 77 10.26 2.08 10.86
N LEU A 78 9.81 0.88 11.28
CA LEU A 78 8.99 0.00 10.44
C LEU A 78 7.65 0.65 10.08
N LEU A 79 6.91 1.14 11.09
CA LEU A 79 5.64 1.84 10.89
C LEU A 79 5.80 3.07 9.99
N LEU A 80 6.83 3.88 10.26
CA LEU A 80 7.15 5.07 9.47
C LEU A 80 7.50 4.70 8.03
N GLY A 81 8.33 3.69 7.83
CA GLY A 81 8.69 3.21 6.49
C GLY A 81 7.50 2.66 5.73
N MET A 82 6.58 1.94 6.38
CA MET A 82 5.32 1.48 5.78
C MET A 82 4.44 2.65 5.34
N LEU A 83 4.32 3.69 6.18
CA LEU A 83 3.58 4.92 5.83
C LEU A 83 4.22 5.64 4.64
N VAL A 84 5.54 5.76 4.61
CA VAL A 84 6.27 6.36 3.48
C VAL A 84 6.04 5.57 2.20
N CYS A 85 6.05 4.23 2.26
CA CYS A 85 5.72 3.39 1.10
C CYS A 85 4.32 3.68 0.57
N ILE A 86 3.32 3.82 1.45
CA ILE A 86 1.95 4.19 1.05
C ILE A 86 1.94 5.55 0.35
N VAL A 87 2.59 6.56 0.95
CA VAL A 87 2.61 7.91 0.37
C VAL A 87 3.26 7.91 -1.01
N ILE A 88 4.40 7.24 -1.16
CA ILE A 88 5.09 7.16 -2.46
C ILE A 88 4.22 6.43 -3.48
N ASN A 89 3.64 5.27 -3.13
CA ASN A 89 2.85 4.49 -4.07
C ASN A 89 1.55 5.22 -4.47
N HIS A 90 0.88 5.84 -3.49
CA HIS A 90 -0.39 6.53 -3.72
C HIS A 90 -0.24 7.89 -4.40
N PHE A 91 0.72 8.72 -3.98
CA PHE A 91 0.85 10.09 -4.47
C PHE A 91 1.88 10.29 -5.58
N ALA A 92 2.87 9.41 -5.72
CA ALA A 92 3.82 9.50 -6.84
C ALA A 92 3.49 8.49 -7.93
N VAL A 93 3.37 7.20 -7.59
CA VAL A 93 3.27 6.14 -8.60
C VAL A 93 1.88 6.08 -9.25
N THR A 94 0.81 6.15 -8.47
CA THR A 94 -0.57 6.08 -8.99
C THR A 94 -0.91 7.20 -10.00
N PRO A 95 -0.61 8.50 -9.78
CA PRO A 95 -0.92 9.54 -10.76
C PRO A 95 -0.05 9.45 -12.02
N ILE A 96 1.19 8.96 -11.92
CA ILE A 96 2.04 8.71 -13.09
C ILE A 96 1.45 7.59 -13.96
N ILE A 97 0.97 6.51 -13.35
CA ILE A 97 0.29 5.42 -14.08
C ILE A 97 -1.00 5.94 -14.73
N ALA A 98 -1.77 6.78 -14.03
CA ALA A 98 -3.01 7.35 -14.57
C ALA A 98 -2.76 8.30 -15.76
N SER A 99 -1.74 9.15 -15.68
CA SER A 99 -1.38 10.08 -16.76
C SER A 99 -0.85 9.34 -18.00
N LEU A 100 -0.05 8.29 -17.80
CA LEU A 100 0.39 7.38 -18.87
C LEU A 100 -0.82 6.67 -19.52
N LYS A 101 -1.78 6.20 -18.72
CA LYS A 101 -2.98 5.51 -19.23
C LYS A 101 -3.88 6.43 -20.08
N LEU A 102 -3.98 7.72 -19.76
CA LEU A 102 -4.71 8.69 -20.59
C LEU A 102 -4.00 8.99 -21.91
N GLN A 103 -2.66 9.09 -21.90
CA GLN A 103 -1.89 9.28 -23.13
C GLN A 103 -1.99 8.07 -24.07
N MET A 104 -2.07 6.86 -23.50
CA MET A 104 -2.32 5.62 -24.25
C MET A 104 -3.69 5.56 -24.94
N ASN A 105 -4.70 6.25 -24.40
CA ASN A 105 -6.05 6.25 -24.96
C ASN A 105 -6.20 7.19 -26.18
N HIS A 106 -5.21 8.06 -26.42
CA HIS A 106 -5.20 9.03 -27.53
C HIS A 106 -4.13 8.77 -28.59
N ALA A 107 -3.04 8.07 -28.26
CA ALA A 107 -2.02 7.69 -29.22
C ALA A 107 -2.24 6.25 -29.70
N ALA A 108 -2.56 6.12 -30.99
CA ALA A 108 -2.65 4.84 -31.69
C ALA A 108 -1.43 3.96 -31.38
N GLU A 109 -1.70 2.73 -30.93
CA GLU A 109 -0.99 1.43 -30.95
C GLU A 109 0.51 1.28 -31.30
N GLY A 110 1.32 2.34 -31.43
CA GLY A 110 2.68 2.25 -31.98
C GLY A 110 3.83 2.36 -30.95
N LEU A 111 3.56 2.82 -29.72
CA LEU A 111 4.57 3.02 -28.67
C LEU A 111 4.31 2.14 -27.43
N PHE A 112 3.86 0.91 -27.66
CA PHE A 112 3.60 -0.06 -26.60
C PHE A 112 4.86 -0.42 -25.82
N GLY A 113 4.81 -0.26 -24.49
CA GLY A 113 5.41 -1.24 -23.60
C GLY A 113 6.28 -0.72 -22.46
N GLY A 114 6.96 0.42 -22.63
CA GLY A 114 8.00 0.83 -21.66
C GLY A 114 7.45 1.41 -20.35
N GLY A 115 6.76 2.55 -20.42
CA GLY A 115 6.44 3.36 -19.25
C GLY A 115 5.43 2.69 -18.30
N PHE A 116 4.28 2.27 -18.82
CA PHE A 116 3.19 1.70 -18.00
C PHE A 116 3.63 0.42 -17.27
N ALA A 117 4.23 -0.55 -17.99
CA ALA A 117 4.68 -1.80 -17.39
C ALA A 117 5.77 -1.58 -16.34
N THR A 118 6.70 -0.64 -16.59
CA THR A 118 7.77 -0.30 -15.63
C THR A 118 7.20 0.32 -14.36
N TRP A 119 6.33 1.33 -14.47
CA TRP A 119 5.70 1.96 -13.30
C TRP A 119 4.77 1.00 -12.55
N HIS A 120 4.10 0.10 -13.26
CA HIS A 120 3.30 -0.96 -12.65
C HIS A 120 4.19 -1.96 -11.88
N ALA A 121 5.31 -2.40 -12.45
CA ALA A 121 6.26 -3.27 -11.77
C ALA A 121 6.87 -2.59 -10.52
N ILE A 122 7.19 -1.30 -10.60
CA ILE A 122 7.66 -0.50 -9.46
C ILE A 122 6.59 -0.46 -8.35
N SER A 123 5.33 -0.19 -8.70
CA SER A 123 4.21 -0.18 -7.72
C SER A 123 4.07 -1.52 -7.02
N SER A 124 4.12 -2.62 -7.77
CA SER A 124 4.04 -3.98 -7.25
C SER A 124 5.21 -4.30 -6.32
N LEU A 125 6.43 -3.86 -6.67
CA LEU A 125 7.61 -4.04 -5.81
C LEU A 125 7.51 -3.27 -4.50
N ILE A 126 7.03 -2.01 -4.54
CA ILE A 126 6.77 -1.22 -3.33
C ILE A 126 5.73 -1.92 -2.46
N TYR A 127 4.67 -2.45 -3.07
CA TYR A 127 3.62 -3.17 -2.36
C TYR A 127 4.14 -4.47 -1.71
N LEU A 128 4.99 -5.22 -2.42
CA LEU A 128 5.63 -6.43 -1.89
C LEU A 128 6.54 -6.11 -0.71
N LEU A 129 7.36 -5.07 -0.84
CA LEU A 129 8.23 -4.59 0.24
C LEU A 129 7.40 -4.18 1.46
N GLN A 130 6.32 -3.43 1.25
CA GLN A 130 5.41 -3.05 2.32
C GLN A 130 4.75 -4.29 2.98
N SER A 131 4.44 -5.33 2.22
CA SER A 131 3.90 -6.59 2.74
C SER A 131 4.90 -7.32 3.64
N LEU A 132 6.17 -7.34 3.24
CA LEU A 132 7.27 -7.89 4.04
C LEU A 132 7.48 -7.09 5.33
N MET A 133 7.45 -5.76 5.24
CA MET A 133 7.55 -4.90 6.42
C MET A 133 6.38 -5.11 7.39
N ALA A 134 5.16 -5.28 6.87
CA ALA A 134 3.98 -5.60 7.67
C ALA A 134 4.14 -6.94 8.40
N LEU A 135 4.66 -7.96 7.72
CA LEU A 135 4.93 -9.28 8.30
C LEU A 135 5.96 -9.17 9.44
N VAL A 136 7.09 -8.50 9.19
CA VAL A 136 8.14 -8.28 10.20
C VAL A 136 7.61 -7.49 11.39
N TYR A 137 6.76 -6.48 11.16
CA TYR A 137 6.13 -5.71 12.21
C TYR A 137 5.18 -6.55 13.09
N LEU A 138 4.43 -7.48 12.49
CA LEU A 138 3.57 -8.41 13.23
C LEU A 138 4.41 -9.36 14.10
N LEU A 139 5.42 -10.00 13.50
CA LEU A 139 6.31 -10.94 14.20
C LEU A 139 7.09 -10.29 15.35
N ARG A 140 7.45 -9.00 15.21
CA ARG A 140 8.14 -8.24 16.26
C ARG A 140 7.19 -7.75 17.35
N SER A 141 5.91 -7.60 17.05
CA SER A 141 4.92 -7.16 18.05
C SER A 141 4.52 -8.27 19.02
N ASP A 142 4.64 -9.51 18.59
CA ASP A 142 4.17 -10.68 19.35
C ASP A 142 5.28 -11.33 20.20
N ASN A 143 6.52 -10.82 20.12
CA ASN A 143 7.69 -11.20 20.92
C ASN A 143 8.08 -10.08 21.89
#